data_AF-A0A3M9N6V6-F1
#
_entry.id   AF-A0A3M9N6V6-F1
#
_cell.length_a   1.000
_cell.length_b   1.000
_cell.length_c   1.000
_cell.angle_alpha   90.00
_cell.angle_beta   90.00
_cell.angle_gamma   90.00
#
_symmetry.space_group_name_H-M   'P 1'
#
loop_
_entity.id
_entity.type
_entity.pdbx_description
1 polymer ?
#
loop_
_entity_poly.entity_id
_entity_poly.type
_entity_poly.pdbx_seq_one_letter_code
_entity_poly.pdbx_strand_id
1 'polypeptide(L)'
;MTHIKIITFRKFYKLKSIALFFSMVALAALSLTSCKKEIKAGDPIALTYDQVYMVGNATSIGWSINDAIPMTPTPGNADEFTWEGPLFAGEIKFPTALSWSSDTFMSATPGQAISDDKALLALSGNPDYHWVITDAEAGNYKITLNTKESTVVFQKQ
;
A
#
# COMPACT_ATOMS: atom_id res chain seq x y z
N MET A 1 -32.50 33.95 -83.38
CA MET A 1 -31.15 34.45 -83.66
C MET A 1 -30.78 35.38 -82.51
N THR A 2 -29.69 35.06 -81.80
CA THR A 2 -28.94 35.92 -80.83
C THR A 2 -29.64 36.24 -79.49
N HIS A 3 -29.39 35.45 -78.43
CA HIS A 3 -28.53 35.70 -77.23
C HIS A 3 -29.03 36.85 -76.31
N ILE A 4 -29.01 36.80 -74.96
CA ILE A 4 -27.82 36.83 -74.08
C ILE A 4 -28.22 36.61 -72.59
N LYS A 5 -27.50 35.67 -71.93
CA LYS A 5 -26.92 35.55 -70.55
C LYS A 5 -27.54 36.31 -69.36
N ILE A 6 -28.02 35.64 -68.30
CA ILE A 6 -27.32 35.16 -67.06
C ILE A 6 -26.43 36.21 -66.37
N ILE A 7 -26.81 36.66 -65.16
CA ILE A 7 -25.90 37.09 -64.07
C ILE A 7 -26.48 36.67 -62.71
N THR A 8 -25.57 36.43 -61.79
CA THR A 8 -25.56 35.47 -60.69
C THR A 8 -25.54 36.17 -59.30
N PHE A 9 -25.61 35.34 -58.25
CA PHE A 9 -24.93 35.47 -56.94
C PHE A 9 -25.63 36.18 -55.75
N ARG A 10 -26.05 35.32 -54.81
CA ARG A 10 -25.94 35.32 -53.33
C ARG A 10 -26.21 36.61 -52.54
N LYS A 11 -27.11 36.48 -51.55
CA LYS A 11 -26.89 37.08 -50.22
C LYS A 11 -27.41 36.18 -49.10
N PHE A 12 -26.54 36.02 -48.11
CA PHE A 12 -26.71 35.31 -46.84
C PHE A 12 -27.81 35.93 -45.97
N TYR A 13 -28.58 35.11 -45.25
CA TYR A 13 -29.19 35.50 -43.97
C TYR A 13 -29.13 34.33 -42.97
N LYS A 14 -28.40 34.56 -41.87
CA LYS A 14 -28.38 33.78 -40.61
C LYS A 14 -29.56 34.22 -39.73
N LEU A 15 -30.21 33.30 -39.00
CA LEU A 15 -30.80 33.53 -37.66
C LEU A 15 -31.34 32.17 -37.12
N LYS A 16 -30.62 31.47 -36.22
CA LYS A 16 -30.80 31.39 -34.75
C LYS A 16 -32.22 31.08 -34.24
N SER A 17 -32.37 29.83 -33.75
CA SER A 17 -33.26 29.30 -32.70
C SER A 17 -34.79 29.45 -32.81
N ILE A 18 -35.52 28.33 -32.77
CA ILE A 18 -36.78 28.15 -32.01
C ILE A 18 -37.08 26.64 -31.85
N ALA A 19 -37.64 26.31 -30.69
CA ALA A 19 -37.87 25.01 -30.09
C ALA A 19 -39.04 24.19 -30.69
N LEU A 20 -39.25 23.02 -30.06
CA LEU A 20 -40.38 22.08 -30.10
C LEU A 20 -40.36 20.96 -31.15
N PHE A 21 -40.10 19.74 -30.70
CA PHE A 21 -40.92 18.56 -31.02
C PHE A 21 -40.82 17.54 -29.87
N PHE A 22 -41.79 17.62 -28.95
CA PHE A 22 -42.14 16.55 -28.02
C PHE A 22 -42.91 15.47 -28.80
N SER A 23 -42.51 14.20 -28.71
CA SER A 23 -43.45 13.07 -28.55
C SER A 23 -42.69 11.74 -28.49
N MET A 24 -43.06 10.91 -27.51
CA MET A 24 -42.98 9.45 -27.55
C MET A 24 -41.68 8.75 -27.09
N VAL A 25 -41.32 8.87 -25.80
CA VAL A 25 -40.76 7.72 -25.04
C VAL A 25 -41.26 7.78 -23.60
N ALA A 26 -42.54 7.47 -23.39
CA ALA A 26 -43.05 7.09 -22.08
C ALA A 26 -42.90 5.58 -21.93
N LEU A 27 -41.66 5.10 -21.75
CA LEU A 27 -41.37 3.70 -21.50
C LEU A 27 -41.00 3.52 -20.02
N ALA A 28 -42.00 3.12 -19.24
CA ALA A 28 -41.95 2.41 -17.97
C ALA A 28 -40.63 2.49 -17.15
N ALA A 29 -40.51 3.50 -16.30
CA ALA A 29 -39.61 3.46 -15.15
C ALA A 29 -40.40 3.04 -13.90
N LEU A 30 -40.80 1.77 -13.83
CA LEU A 30 -41.17 1.14 -12.55
C LEU A 30 -39.86 0.83 -11.83
N SER A 31 -39.41 1.74 -10.97
CA SER A 31 -38.26 1.51 -10.11
C SER A 31 -38.61 0.42 -9.10
N LEU A 32 -38.19 -0.81 -9.40
CA LEU A 32 -38.01 -1.83 -8.38
C LEU A 32 -36.91 -1.33 -7.46
N THR A 33 -37.28 -0.62 -6.40
CA THR A 33 -36.37 -0.42 -5.27
C THR A 33 -36.30 -1.76 -4.55
N SER A 34 -35.50 -2.66 -5.11
CA SER A 34 -34.94 -3.77 -4.35
C SER A 34 -34.23 -3.13 -3.17
N CYS A 35 -34.82 -3.23 -1.99
CA CYS A 35 -34.12 -2.92 -0.75
C CYS A 35 -32.99 -3.95 -0.63
N LYS A 36 -31.87 -3.68 -1.28
CA LYS A 36 -30.63 -4.42 -1.07
C LYS A 36 -30.28 -4.18 0.39
N LYS A 37 -30.49 -5.19 1.23
CA LYS A 37 -29.87 -5.24 2.55
C LYS A 37 -28.37 -5.37 2.30
N GLU A 38 -27.69 -4.23 2.30
CA GLU A 38 -26.23 -4.21 2.29
C GLU A 38 -25.75 -4.78 3.60
N ILE A 39 -25.16 -5.97 3.54
CA ILE A 39 -24.30 -6.48 4.60
C ILE A 39 -23.04 -5.64 4.56
N LYS A 40 -23.02 -4.56 5.34
CA LYS A 40 -21.80 -3.78 5.57
C LYS A 40 -20.81 -4.72 6.24
N ALA A 41 -19.59 -4.81 5.68
CA ALA A 41 -18.48 -5.34 6.45
C ALA A 41 -18.43 -4.57 7.78
N GLY A 42 -18.24 -5.28 8.89
CA GLY A 42 -17.98 -4.63 10.17
C GLY A 42 -16.74 -3.75 10.08
N ASP A 43 -16.57 -2.86 11.05
CA ASP A 43 -15.38 -2.01 11.11
C ASP A 43 -14.10 -2.89 11.04
N PRO A 44 -13.08 -2.52 10.25
CA PRO A 44 -11.83 -3.26 10.20
C PRO A 44 -11.27 -3.45 11.61
N ILE A 45 -10.96 -4.69 11.97
CA ILE A 45 -10.26 -4.96 13.23
C ILE A 45 -8.84 -4.42 13.07
N ALA A 46 -8.50 -3.39 13.82
CA ALA A 46 -7.14 -2.88 13.89
C ALA A 46 -6.25 -3.92 14.59
N LEU A 47 -5.19 -4.37 13.91
CA LEU A 47 -4.17 -5.21 14.52
C LEU A 47 -3.21 -4.31 15.31
N THR A 48 -2.96 -4.68 16.56
CA THR A 48 -2.03 -3.97 17.46
C THR A 48 -1.06 -4.99 18.04
N TYR A 49 0.17 -4.55 18.25
CA TYR A 49 1.26 -5.41 18.72
C TYR A 49 1.92 -4.75 19.92
N ASP A 50 2.12 -5.51 20.99
CA ASP A 50 2.83 -5.03 22.19
C ASP A 50 4.35 -5.22 22.06
N GLN A 51 4.76 -6.13 21.18
CA GLN A 51 6.15 -6.56 21.03
C GLN A 51 6.47 -6.81 19.56
N VAL A 52 7.70 -6.44 19.20
CA VAL A 52 8.35 -6.80 17.94
C VAL A 52 9.79 -7.18 18.25
N TYR A 53 10.30 -8.15 17.50
CA TYR A 53 11.66 -8.64 17.60
C TYR A 53 12.38 -8.51 16.26
N MET A 54 13.69 -8.73 16.28
CA MET A 54 14.54 -8.85 15.09
C MET A 54 15.16 -10.25 15.05
N VAL A 55 15.13 -10.88 13.87
CA VAL A 55 15.77 -12.17 13.62
C VAL A 55 16.33 -12.23 12.21
N GLY A 56 17.43 -12.94 12.04
CA GLY A 56 18.09 -13.19 10.76
C GLY A 56 19.62 -13.09 10.84
N ASN A 57 20.32 -13.56 9.82
CA ASN A 57 21.79 -13.58 9.75
C ASN A 57 22.42 -12.18 9.81
N ALA A 58 21.67 -11.12 9.50
CA ALA A 58 22.13 -9.75 9.68
C ALA A 58 22.23 -9.32 11.15
N THR A 59 21.69 -10.11 12.09
CA THR A 59 21.79 -9.87 13.54
C THR A 59 22.82 -10.82 14.18
N SER A 60 23.25 -10.53 15.40
CA SER A 60 24.17 -11.42 16.13
C SER A 60 23.56 -12.77 16.53
N ILE A 61 22.25 -12.93 16.45
CA ILE A 61 21.54 -14.14 16.88
C ILE A 61 21.18 -15.09 15.72
N GLY A 62 21.39 -14.67 14.47
CA GLY A 62 21.07 -15.48 13.29
C GLY A 62 19.59 -15.85 13.21
N TRP A 63 19.28 -17.11 12.94
CA TRP A 63 17.89 -17.61 12.87
C TRP A 63 17.44 -18.31 14.16
N SER A 64 17.84 -17.83 15.33
CA SER A 64 17.33 -18.33 16.62
C SER A 64 16.12 -17.53 17.09
N ILE A 65 14.90 -18.03 16.85
CA ILE A 65 13.66 -17.33 17.24
C ILE A 65 13.50 -17.18 18.75
N ASN A 66 14.01 -18.12 19.55
CA ASN A 66 13.93 -18.07 21.00
C ASN A 66 14.84 -16.99 21.60
N ASP A 67 15.87 -16.58 20.84
CA ASP A 67 16.83 -15.55 21.22
C ASP A 67 16.66 -14.26 20.38
N ALA A 68 15.52 -14.11 19.69
CA ALA A 68 15.28 -12.95 18.84
C ALA A 68 15.38 -11.65 19.63
N ILE A 69 15.98 -10.62 19.02
CA ILE A 69 16.34 -9.39 19.73
C ILE A 69 15.10 -8.49 19.86
N PRO A 70 14.64 -8.13 21.07
CA PRO A 70 13.47 -7.27 21.22
C PRO A 70 13.76 -5.85 20.73
N MET A 71 12.80 -5.26 20.03
CA MET A 71 12.77 -3.83 19.73
C MET A 71 12.08 -3.07 20.87
N THR A 72 12.39 -1.77 20.99
CA THR A 72 11.84 -0.89 22.02
C THR A 72 10.71 -0.05 21.44
N PRO A 73 9.48 -0.09 22.00
CA PRO A 73 8.40 0.78 21.54
C PRO A 73 8.75 2.25 21.76
N THR A 74 8.41 3.11 20.80
CA THR A 74 8.62 4.55 20.90
C THR A 74 7.65 5.15 21.93
N PRO A 75 8.12 5.89 22.96
CA PRO A 75 7.24 6.52 23.94
C PRO A 75 6.20 7.44 23.29
N GLY A 76 4.92 7.19 23.58
CA GLY A 76 3.81 7.96 23.03
C GLY A 76 3.39 7.57 21.60
N ASN A 77 4.03 6.57 20.99
CA ASN A 77 3.64 6.00 19.69
C ASN A 77 3.64 4.46 19.77
N ALA A 78 2.47 3.88 20.02
CA ALA A 78 2.31 2.43 20.16
C ALA A 78 2.53 1.65 18.85
N ASP A 79 2.50 2.33 17.70
CA ASP A 79 2.67 1.71 16.39
C ASP A 79 4.14 1.71 15.94
N GLU A 80 5.07 2.25 16.73
CA GLU A 80 6.47 2.41 16.33
C GLU A 80 7.42 1.72 17.29
N PHE A 81 8.35 0.94 16.73
CA PHE A 81 9.38 0.20 17.45
C PHE A 81 10.75 0.58 16.91
N THR A 82 11.71 0.77 17.81
CA THR A 82 13.08 1.17 17.47
C THR A 82 14.11 0.20 18.02
N TRP A 83 15.23 0.10 17.32
CA TRP A 83 16.40 -0.63 17.77
C TRP A 83 17.67 0.04 17.26
N GLU A 84 18.73 0.04 18.07
CA GLU A 84 20.04 0.57 17.70
C GLU A 84 21.13 -0.48 17.94
N GLY A 85 22.02 -0.67 16.97
CA GLY A 85 23.12 -1.61 17.08
C GLY A 85 23.73 -2.05 15.75
N PRO A 86 24.64 -3.04 15.79
CA PRO A 86 25.33 -3.52 14.60
C PRO A 86 24.46 -4.47 13.78
N LEU A 87 24.43 -4.23 12.47
CA LEU A 87 23.95 -5.18 11.47
C LEU A 87 25.11 -5.71 10.61
N PHE A 88 25.02 -6.99 10.29
CA PHE A 88 25.94 -7.71 9.42
C PHE A 88 25.31 -7.95 8.04
N ALA A 89 26.11 -8.39 7.08
CA ALA A 89 25.57 -8.88 5.82
C ALA A 89 24.68 -10.10 6.07
N GLY A 90 23.52 -10.12 5.42
CA GLY A 90 22.55 -11.20 5.57
C GLY A 90 21.11 -10.72 5.54
N GLU A 91 20.22 -11.62 5.94
CA GLU A 91 18.78 -11.41 5.92
C GLU A 91 18.25 -10.97 7.29
N ILE A 92 17.13 -10.23 7.29
CA ILE A 92 16.42 -9.80 8.51
C ILE A 92 14.89 -9.74 8.30
N LYS A 93 14.14 -10.09 9.34
CA LYS A 93 12.69 -9.89 9.47
C LYS A 93 12.27 -9.60 10.91
N PHE A 94 11.01 -9.20 11.11
CA PHE A 94 10.53 -8.64 12.37
C PHE A 94 9.28 -9.35 12.93
N PRO A 95 9.44 -10.49 13.62
CA PRO A 95 8.31 -11.22 14.19
C PRO A 95 7.71 -10.50 15.40
N THR A 96 6.42 -10.70 15.63
CA THR A 96 5.66 -10.06 16.73
C THR A 96 5.63 -10.92 18.01
N ALA A 97 6.14 -12.15 17.94
CA ALA A 97 6.36 -13.01 19.09
C ALA A 97 7.59 -13.91 18.87
N LEU A 98 8.07 -14.57 19.93
CA LEU A 98 9.10 -15.61 19.85
C LEU A 98 8.53 -16.93 19.28
N SER A 99 7.93 -16.86 18.09
CA SER A 99 7.36 -17.99 17.38
C SER A 99 7.45 -17.77 15.87
N TRP A 100 7.83 -18.82 15.13
CA TRP A 100 7.81 -18.81 13.66
C TRP A 100 6.41 -18.71 13.06
N SER A 101 5.37 -18.97 13.85
CA SER A 101 3.98 -18.86 13.44
C SER A 101 3.33 -17.55 13.89
N SER A 102 4.11 -16.57 14.37
CA SER A 102 3.57 -15.26 14.69
C SER A 102 3.33 -14.44 13.42
N ASP A 103 2.48 -13.43 13.52
CA ASP A 103 2.49 -12.37 12.52
C ASP A 103 3.88 -11.74 12.49
N THR A 104 4.35 -11.40 11.30
CA THR A 104 5.72 -10.95 11.09
C THR A 104 5.73 -9.81 10.09
N PHE A 105 6.41 -8.72 10.42
CA PHE A 105 6.70 -7.67 9.45
C PHE A 105 7.92 -8.10 8.63
N MET A 106 7.65 -8.33 7.36
CA MET A 106 8.58 -8.86 6.36
C MET A 106 8.77 -7.84 5.25
N SER A 107 9.76 -8.04 4.39
CA SER A 107 9.88 -7.17 3.21
C SER A 107 8.68 -7.35 2.29
N ALA A 108 8.32 -6.29 1.56
CA ALA A 108 7.21 -6.37 0.59
C ALA A 108 7.51 -7.31 -0.58
N THR A 109 8.79 -7.53 -0.90
CA THR A 109 9.25 -8.44 -1.96
C THR A 109 10.39 -9.36 -1.48
N PRO A 110 10.59 -10.54 -2.08
CA PRO A 110 11.71 -11.42 -1.74
C PRO A 110 13.06 -10.73 -1.98
N GLY A 111 13.95 -10.75 -0.99
CA GLY A 111 15.31 -10.23 -1.14
C GLY A 111 15.39 -8.71 -1.28
N GLN A 112 14.45 -7.98 -0.68
CA GLN A 112 14.34 -6.54 -0.82
C GLN A 112 15.55 -5.81 -0.23
N ALA A 113 16.02 -4.77 -0.90
CA ALA A 113 17.09 -3.92 -0.37
C ALA A 113 16.60 -3.10 0.83
N ILE A 114 17.47 -2.83 1.79
CA ILE A 114 17.15 -2.01 2.98
C ILE A 114 16.88 -0.53 2.68
N SER A 115 17.11 -0.09 1.44
CA SER A 115 16.73 1.24 0.96
C SER A 115 15.24 1.36 0.59
N ASP A 116 14.53 0.23 0.45
CA ASP A 116 13.07 0.18 0.29
C ASP A 116 12.44 -0.13 1.65
N ASP A 117 11.70 0.84 2.17
CA ASP A 117 11.12 0.80 3.50
C ASP A 117 9.82 -0.02 3.57
N LYS A 118 9.26 -0.48 2.45
CA LYS A 118 7.96 -1.14 2.46
C LYS A 118 8.01 -2.49 3.14
N ALA A 119 7.18 -2.65 4.16
CA ALA A 119 6.92 -3.92 4.81
C ALA A 119 5.61 -4.55 4.30
N LEU A 120 5.56 -5.87 4.37
CA LEU A 120 4.35 -6.67 4.30
C LEU A 120 4.11 -7.28 5.68
N LEU A 121 2.90 -7.13 6.20
CA LEU A 121 2.46 -7.95 7.33
C LEU A 121 2.14 -9.36 6.85
N ALA A 122 3.04 -10.30 7.14
CA ALA A 122 2.87 -11.72 6.87
C ALA A 122 2.16 -12.40 8.05
N LEU A 123 0.89 -12.77 7.84
CA LEU A 123 0.10 -13.44 8.89
C LEU A 123 0.62 -14.87 9.09
N SER A 124 0.80 -15.26 10.35
CA SER A 124 1.34 -16.59 10.71
C SER A 124 2.64 -16.93 9.97
N GLY A 125 3.51 -15.94 9.77
CA GLY A 125 4.83 -16.10 9.14
C GLY A 125 4.81 -16.40 7.64
N ASN A 126 3.70 -16.15 6.92
CA ASN A 126 3.59 -16.42 5.49
C ASN A 126 3.07 -15.20 4.70
N PRO A 127 3.67 -14.85 3.54
CA PRO A 127 4.88 -15.44 2.93
C PRO A 127 6.13 -15.20 3.77
N ASP A 128 7.26 -15.86 3.46
CA ASP A 128 8.54 -15.69 4.19
C ASP A 128 9.55 -14.87 3.38
N TYR A 129 9.39 -13.54 3.37
CA TYR A 129 10.26 -12.60 2.66
C TYR A 129 11.16 -11.82 3.62
N HIS A 130 12.37 -11.51 3.18
CA HIS A 130 13.38 -10.86 4.01
C HIS A 130 13.98 -9.65 3.29
N TRP A 131 14.33 -8.64 4.08
CA TRP A 131 15.30 -7.64 3.62
C TRP A 131 16.69 -8.27 3.61
N VAL A 132 17.53 -7.82 2.69
CA VAL A 132 18.93 -8.25 2.55
C VAL A 132 19.85 -7.05 2.75
N ILE A 133 20.84 -7.24 3.61
CA ILE A 133 21.94 -6.32 3.86
C ILE A 133 23.19 -6.89 3.19
N THR A 134 23.82 -6.11 2.32
CA THR A 134 25.07 -6.49 1.67
C THR A 134 26.29 -6.26 2.58
N ASP A 135 27.44 -6.83 2.22
CA ASP A 135 28.70 -6.57 2.94
C ASP A 135 29.08 -5.09 3.00
N ALA A 136 28.79 -4.32 1.94
CA ALA A 136 29.04 -2.89 1.90
C ALA A 136 28.07 -2.09 2.80
N GLU A 137 26.90 -2.66 3.08
CA GLU A 137 25.88 -2.06 3.91
C GLU A 137 26.06 -2.38 5.39
N ALA A 138 26.77 -3.45 5.76
CA ALA A 138 27.06 -3.77 7.16
C ALA A 138 27.59 -2.54 7.95
N GLY A 139 27.21 -2.43 9.22
CA GLY A 139 27.52 -1.28 10.07
C GLY A 139 26.54 -1.09 11.22
N ASN A 140 26.63 0.04 11.92
CA ASN A 140 25.69 0.38 12.97
C ASN A 140 24.47 1.09 12.39
N TYR A 141 23.29 0.75 12.90
CA TYR A 141 22.02 1.25 12.43
C TYR A 141 21.13 1.68 13.59
N LYS A 142 20.28 2.66 13.30
CA LYS A 142 18.98 2.80 13.95
C LYS A 142 17.92 2.24 13.01
N ILE A 143 17.15 1.27 13.50
CA ILE A 143 16.01 0.71 12.78
C ILE A 143 14.74 1.27 13.41
N THR A 144 13.81 1.70 12.57
CA THR A 144 12.46 2.12 12.99
C THR A 144 11.43 1.31 12.19
N LEU A 145 10.65 0.47 12.87
CA LEU A 145 9.48 -0.20 12.28
C LEU A 145 8.22 0.56 12.71
N ASN A 146 7.36 0.88 11.75
CA ASN A 146 6.00 1.36 11.98
C ASN A 146 4.99 0.27 11.58
N THR A 147 4.27 -0.29 12.55
CA THR A 147 3.34 -1.41 12.36
C THR A 147 2.03 -1.00 11.68
N LYS A 148 1.64 0.27 11.82
CA LYS A 148 0.40 0.81 11.23
C LYS A 148 0.59 1.16 9.76
N GLU A 149 1.68 1.85 9.44
CA GLU A 149 2.03 2.23 8.06
C GLU A 149 2.71 1.08 7.30
N SER A 150 3.13 0.02 8.02
CA SER A 150 3.88 -1.11 7.49
C SER A 150 5.16 -0.65 6.77
N THR A 151 6.01 0.07 7.50
CA THR A 151 7.31 0.54 7.00
C THR A 151 8.45 0.22 7.95
N VAL A 152 9.64 -0.06 7.41
CA VAL A 152 10.88 -0.26 8.16
C VAL A 152 11.98 0.62 7.58
N VAL A 153 12.48 1.56 8.36
CA VAL A 153 13.57 2.46 7.97
C VAL A 153 14.88 1.98 8.59
N PHE A 154 15.88 1.75 7.75
CA PHE A 154 17.25 1.39 8.14
C PHE A 154 18.16 2.63 8.03
N GLN A 155 18.35 3.36 9.14
CA GLN A 155 19.20 4.54 9.17
C GLN A 155 20.61 4.18 9.66
N LYS A 156 21.58 4.14 8.74
CA LYS A 156 22.99 3.93 9.08
C LYS A 156 23.52 5.09 9.96
N GLN A 157 24.29 4.76 10.99
CA GLN A 157 24.92 5.69 11.93
C GLN A 157 26.35 6.05 11.54
#